data_AF-A0AAU2V5E2-F1
#
_entry.id   AF-A0AAU2V5E2-F1
#
_cell.length_a   1.000
_cell.length_b   1.000
_cell.length_c   1.000
_cell.angle_alpha   90.00
_cell.angle_beta   90.00
_cell.angle_gamma   90.00
#
_symmetry.space_group_name_H-M   'P 1'
#
loop_
_entity.id
_entity.type
_entity.pdbx_description
1 polymer ?
#
loop_
_entity_poly.entity_id
_entity_poly.type
_entity_poly.pdbx_seq_one_letter_code
_entity_poly.pdbx_strand_id
1 'polypeptide(L)'
;MRSRESGVAEPRRTPEHAEAARALDRFLRADPAQWPGLAPRVVDAVGDRRLHEIVAATREHVGDFTGVSDGPDGLVVEGTAGRALAFAQADADGNLTHLRIAPGPYRPARLRVPPGVRAAVGWALWCALLAVRIAACWSAPSVAGWCESVLIVGAAYLLLEGLLAPARLPRWMRRTVEAGALVALASAWRLPQLPGGQPDLKLAAGLALVIGGVAYLMWARSHRWGAPLSAPLHFPLRDGTWLIAQGGGRGLNHHLAQPEQRGALDIVAAGSRGARLRGGPRPDAYRIHGAKLYAPCDGHVVSAADGYADQIPGTIRYEPPYGNHVFIDTGSEVVKLAHLRPGSVTVSTGDRVHTGQLLGEVGNSGNTTEPHLHIHAERDGLGLDLRFTGITGTLHRGRTLRT
;
A
#
# COMPACT_ATOMS: atom_id res chain seq x y z
N MET A 1 -15.80 29.91 31.05
CA MET A 1 -15.02 28.66 31.02
C MET A 1 -15.36 27.96 29.70
N ARG A 2 -14.54 28.15 28.67
CA ARG A 2 -14.85 27.74 27.28
C ARG A 2 -14.69 26.22 27.11
N SER A 3 -15.71 25.60 26.52
CA SER A 3 -15.69 24.22 26.03
C SER A 3 -14.58 24.04 24.99
N ARG A 4 -13.69 23.08 25.22
CA ARG A 4 -12.77 22.58 24.20
C ARG A 4 -13.52 21.52 23.40
N GLU A 5 -14.03 21.92 22.24
CA GLU A 5 -14.36 20.97 21.18
C GLU A 5 -13.08 20.26 20.75
N SER A 6 -13.07 18.93 20.89
CA SER A 6 -12.01 18.06 20.38
C SER A 6 -12.14 17.97 18.85
N GLY A 7 -11.70 19.02 18.15
CA GLY A 7 -11.51 19.01 16.72
C GLY A 7 -10.36 18.08 16.36
N VAL A 8 -10.66 16.90 15.81
CA VAL A 8 -9.70 16.19 14.97
C VAL A 8 -9.44 17.12 13.79
N ALA A 9 -8.23 17.69 13.73
CA ALA A 9 -7.86 18.60 12.66
C ALA A 9 -8.08 17.92 11.31
N GLU A 10 -8.94 18.48 10.46
CA GLU A 10 -8.96 18.16 9.03
C GLU A 10 -7.52 18.29 8.51
N PRO A 11 -7.06 17.41 7.60
CA PRO A 11 -5.78 17.59 6.95
C PRO A 11 -5.78 19.00 6.35
N ARG A 12 -4.86 19.85 6.83
CA ARG A 12 -4.80 21.26 6.42
C ARG A 12 -4.78 21.31 4.90
N ARG A 13 -5.75 22.02 4.30
CA ARG A 13 -5.73 22.37 2.88
C ARG A 13 -4.37 22.97 2.57
N THR A 14 -3.58 22.32 1.72
CA THR A 14 -2.34 22.92 1.24
C THR A 14 -2.72 24.03 0.25
N PRO A 15 -1.95 25.13 0.18
CA PRO A 15 -2.17 26.17 -0.83
C PRO A 15 -2.26 25.59 -2.24
N GLU A 16 -1.45 24.56 -2.52
CA GLU A 16 -1.43 23.80 -3.78
C GLU A 16 -2.76 23.13 -4.10
N HIS A 17 -3.42 22.46 -3.15
CA HIS A 17 -4.73 21.86 -3.40
C HIS A 17 -5.81 22.90 -3.67
N ALA A 18 -5.75 24.03 -2.96
CA ALA A 18 -6.70 25.12 -3.17
C ALA A 18 -6.52 25.75 -4.56
N GLU A 19 -5.28 25.87 -5.03
CA GLU A 19 -4.96 26.32 -6.37
C GLU A 19 -5.40 25.32 -7.45
N ALA A 20 -5.10 24.03 -7.27
CA ALA A 20 -5.56 22.97 -8.16
C ALA A 20 -7.10 22.93 -8.27
N ALA A 21 -7.82 23.10 -7.15
CA ALA A 21 -9.28 23.18 -7.16
C ALA A 21 -9.79 24.38 -7.98
N ARG A 22 -9.20 25.57 -7.80
CA ARG A 22 -9.55 26.78 -8.58
C ARG A 22 -9.24 26.60 -10.07
N ALA A 23 -8.08 26.05 -10.40
CA ALA A 23 -7.69 25.81 -11.79
C ALA A 23 -8.64 24.80 -12.46
N LEU A 24 -9.01 23.73 -11.76
CA LEU A 24 -9.96 22.74 -12.26
C LEU A 24 -11.37 23.31 -12.44
N ASP A 25 -11.87 24.11 -11.48
CA ASP A 25 -13.18 24.77 -11.59
C ASP A 25 -13.22 25.71 -12.81
N ARG A 26 -12.17 26.51 -13.02
CA ARG A 26 -12.04 27.36 -14.21
C ARG A 26 -12.05 26.53 -15.50
N PHE A 27 -11.25 25.47 -15.56
CA PHE A 27 -11.15 24.60 -16.73
C PHE A 27 -12.49 23.95 -17.11
N LEU A 28 -13.21 23.39 -16.14
CA LEU A 28 -14.47 22.67 -16.38
C LEU A 28 -15.62 23.58 -16.83
N ARG A 29 -15.59 24.86 -16.45
CA ARG A 29 -16.61 25.87 -16.81
C ARG A 29 -16.25 26.69 -18.04
N ALA A 30 -14.99 26.67 -18.46
CA ALA A 30 -14.54 27.38 -19.64
C ALA A 30 -15.16 26.81 -20.92
N ASP A 31 -15.26 27.65 -21.95
CA ASP A 31 -15.54 27.17 -23.29
C ASP A 31 -14.38 26.24 -23.72
N PRO A 32 -14.65 25.07 -24.33
CA PRO A 32 -13.59 24.16 -24.75
C PRO A 32 -12.52 24.79 -25.65
N ALA A 33 -12.85 25.84 -26.41
CA ALA A 33 -11.88 26.61 -27.19
C ALA A 33 -10.78 27.28 -26.33
N GLN A 34 -11.01 27.44 -25.03
CA GLN A 34 -10.06 28.03 -24.09
C GLN A 34 -9.16 26.99 -23.41
N TRP A 35 -9.45 25.69 -23.54
CA TRP A 35 -8.69 24.62 -22.90
C TRP A 35 -7.19 24.61 -23.23
N PRO A 36 -6.74 24.88 -24.47
CA PRO A 36 -5.31 24.97 -24.77
C PRO A 36 -4.58 26.04 -23.97
N GLY A 37 -5.26 27.13 -23.58
CA GLY A 37 -4.68 28.17 -22.73
C GLY A 37 -4.71 27.82 -21.24
N LEU A 38 -5.75 27.12 -20.77
CA LEU A 38 -5.94 26.79 -19.36
C LEU A 38 -5.23 25.51 -18.92
N ALA A 39 -4.93 24.61 -19.87
CA ALA A 39 -4.38 23.29 -19.59
C ALA A 39 -3.48 22.79 -20.74
N PRO A 40 -2.50 23.58 -21.24
CA PRO A 40 -1.73 23.26 -22.44
C PRO A 40 -1.12 21.85 -22.38
N ARG A 41 -0.45 21.52 -21.27
CA ARG A 41 0.18 20.20 -21.08
C ARG A 41 -0.82 19.05 -21.06
N VAL A 42 -2.02 19.27 -20.50
CA VAL A 42 -3.08 18.25 -20.46
C VAL A 42 -3.64 18.04 -21.87
N VAL A 43 -3.88 19.11 -22.61
CA VAL A 43 -4.36 19.06 -23.99
C VAL A 43 -3.35 18.34 -24.89
N ASP A 44 -2.06 18.67 -24.77
CA ASP A 44 -0.99 18.02 -25.55
C ASP A 44 -0.88 16.52 -25.23
N ALA A 45 -1.02 16.14 -23.95
CA ALA A 45 -0.87 14.76 -23.52
C ALA A 45 -2.09 13.88 -23.82
N VAL A 46 -3.30 14.42 -23.70
CA VAL A 46 -4.56 13.65 -23.81
C VAL A 46 -5.20 13.79 -25.19
N GLY A 47 -5.02 14.93 -25.84
CA GLY A 47 -5.70 15.32 -27.06
C GLY A 47 -7.09 15.89 -26.82
N ASP A 48 -7.44 16.90 -27.60
CA ASP A 48 -8.68 17.67 -27.47
C ASP A 48 -9.95 16.81 -27.50
N ARG A 49 -10.06 15.89 -28.48
CA ARG A 49 -11.21 14.98 -28.62
C ARG A 49 -11.44 14.13 -27.38
N ARG A 50 -10.37 13.56 -26.82
CA ARG A 50 -10.47 12.69 -25.65
C ARG A 50 -10.81 13.49 -24.39
N LEU A 51 -10.31 14.73 -24.30
CA LEU A 51 -10.65 15.63 -23.21
C LEU A 51 -12.14 16.01 -23.25
N HIS A 52 -12.70 16.25 -24.43
CA HIS A 52 -14.14 16.44 -24.62
C HIS A 52 -14.94 15.23 -24.15
N GLU A 53 -14.55 14.02 -24.54
CA GLU A 53 -15.20 12.77 -24.09
C GLU A 53 -15.18 12.63 -22.56
N ILE A 54 -14.04 12.93 -21.91
CA ILE A 54 -13.90 12.84 -20.45
C ILE A 54 -14.82 13.86 -19.75
N VAL A 55 -14.83 15.11 -20.22
CA VAL A 55 -15.65 16.17 -19.62
C VAL A 55 -17.14 15.88 -19.85
N ALA A 56 -17.52 15.43 -21.04
CA ALA A 56 -18.89 15.04 -21.35
C ALA A 56 -19.37 13.87 -20.48
N ALA A 57 -18.58 12.79 -20.37
CA ALA A 57 -18.88 11.66 -19.49
C ALA A 57 -18.99 12.10 -18.02
N THR A 58 -18.17 13.06 -17.59
CA THR A 58 -18.29 13.61 -16.23
C THR A 58 -19.63 14.33 -16.05
N ARG A 59 -20.06 15.15 -17.03
CA ARG A 59 -21.36 15.85 -17.01
C ARG A 59 -22.55 14.89 -16.97
N GLU A 60 -22.47 13.73 -17.62
CA GLU A 60 -23.51 12.69 -17.53
C GLU A 60 -23.73 12.21 -16.10
N HIS A 61 -22.68 12.21 -15.26
CA HIS A 61 -22.74 11.73 -13.88
C HIS A 61 -23.05 12.82 -12.86
N VAL A 62 -22.58 14.05 -13.09
CA VAL A 62 -22.71 15.14 -12.12
C VAL A 62 -23.72 16.20 -12.51
N GLY A 63 -24.21 16.21 -13.75
CA GLY A 63 -25.01 17.30 -14.30
C GLY A 63 -24.17 18.52 -14.66
N ASP A 64 -24.78 19.70 -14.62
CA ASP A 64 -24.06 20.96 -14.85
C ASP A 64 -23.10 21.24 -13.71
N PHE A 65 -21.86 21.60 -14.04
CA PHE A 65 -20.83 21.88 -13.05
C PHE A 65 -21.20 23.09 -12.18
N THR A 66 -21.20 22.87 -10.86
CA THR A 66 -21.52 23.89 -9.86
C THR A 66 -20.31 24.30 -9.02
N GLY A 67 -19.22 23.53 -9.02
CA GLY A 67 -18.01 23.84 -8.27
C GLY A 67 -16.95 22.75 -8.30
N VAL A 68 -15.78 23.08 -7.76
CA VAL A 68 -14.77 22.10 -7.34
C VAL A 68 -14.35 22.40 -5.91
N SER A 69 -14.42 21.41 -5.03
CA SER A 69 -14.02 21.51 -3.63
C SER A 69 -12.86 20.57 -3.30
N ASP A 70 -12.04 20.91 -2.30
CA ASP A 70 -11.01 20.00 -1.77
C ASP A 70 -11.58 19.21 -0.60
N GLY A 71 -11.63 17.89 -0.77
CA GLY A 71 -12.16 16.96 0.21
C GLY A 71 -11.11 15.96 0.74
N PRO A 72 -11.46 15.22 1.79
CA PRO A 72 -10.57 14.22 2.40
C PRO A 72 -10.21 13.03 1.49
N ASP A 73 -10.97 12.79 0.42
CA ASP A 73 -10.68 11.73 -0.57
C ASP A 73 -10.05 12.28 -1.86
N GLY A 74 -9.77 13.58 -1.96
CA GLY A 74 -9.29 14.23 -3.18
C GLY A 74 -10.13 15.45 -3.55
N LEU A 75 -9.88 16.00 -4.76
CA LEU A 75 -10.73 17.05 -5.30
C LEU A 75 -12.09 16.47 -5.65
N VAL A 76 -13.15 17.24 -5.44
CA VAL A 76 -14.52 16.83 -5.70
C VAL A 76 -15.12 17.80 -6.71
N VAL A 77 -15.40 17.30 -7.90
CA VAL A 77 -16.19 18.01 -8.90
C VAL A 77 -17.66 17.91 -8.49
N GLU A 78 -18.30 19.06 -8.31
CA GLU A 78 -19.69 19.19 -7.91
C GLU A 78 -20.53 19.59 -9.12
N GLY A 79 -21.71 18.98 -9.24
CA GLY A 79 -22.70 19.39 -10.23
C GLY A 79 -24.13 19.27 -9.71
N THR A 80 -25.09 19.67 -10.54
CA THR A 80 -26.51 19.75 -10.18
C THR A 80 -27.15 18.40 -9.83
N ALA A 81 -26.62 17.30 -10.35
CA ALA A 81 -27.15 15.95 -10.17
C ALA A 81 -26.25 15.03 -9.33
N GLY A 82 -24.99 15.41 -9.08
CA GLY A 82 -24.04 14.52 -8.44
C GLY A 82 -22.66 15.11 -8.18
N ARG A 83 -21.73 14.22 -7.86
CA ARG A 83 -20.32 14.55 -7.59
C ARG A 83 -19.42 13.52 -8.23
N ALA A 84 -18.20 13.91 -8.58
CA ALA A 84 -17.14 13.00 -9.03
C ALA A 84 -15.82 13.34 -8.32
N LEU A 85 -14.98 12.33 -8.08
CA LEU A 85 -13.62 12.57 -7.58
C LEU A 85 -12.73 13.01 -8.73
N ALA A 86 -11.76 13.87 -8.42
CA ALA A 86 -10.75 14.31 -9.35
C ALA A 86 -9.40 14.49 -8.66
N PHE A 87 -8.38 14.51 -9.49
CA PHE A 87 -7.03 14.93 -9.18
C PHE A 87 -6.64 16.00 -10.18
N ALA A 88 -6.01 17.06 -9.68
CA ALA A 88 -5.42 18.08 -10.52
C ALA A 88 -4.17 18.66 -9.85
N GLN A 89 -3.27 19.18 -10.68
CA GLN A 89 -2.19 20.07 -10.27
C GLN A 89 -2.19 21.28 -11.19
N ALA A 90 -1.75 22.42 -10.66
CA ALA A 90 -1.59 23.64 -11.40
C ALA A 90 -0.18 24.20 -11.22
N ASP A 91 0.30 24.92 -12.24
CA ASP A 91 1.52 25.72 -12.13
C ASP A 91 1.24 27.07 -11.45
N ALA A 92 2.28 27.89 -11.30
CA ALA A 92 2.20 29.20 -10.65
C ALA A 92 1.33 30.22 -11.40
N ASP A 93 1.07 29.99 -12.69
CA ASP A 93 0.16 30.82 -13.50
C ASP A 93 -1.30 30.32 -13.36
N GLY A 94 -1.50 29.22 -12.65
CA GLY A 94 -2.80 28.60 -12.43
C GLY A 94 -3.30 27.77 -13.60
N ASN A 95 -2.41 27.38 -14.52
CA ASN A 95 -2.75 26.46 -15.61
C ASN A 95 -2.64 25.02 -15.13
N LEU A 96 -3.56 24.17 -15.58
CA LEU A 96 -3.55 22.75 -15.24
C LEU A 96 -2.35 22.05 -15.89
N THR A 97 -1.53 21.41 -15.06
CA THR A 97 -0.41 20.59 -15.50
C THR A 97 -0.75 19.10 -15.49
N HIS A 98 -1.67 18.69 -14.62
CA HIS A 98 -2.17 17.32 -14.54
C HIS A 98 -3.67 17.32 -14.27
N LEU A 99 -4.37 16.36 -14.87
CA LEU A 99 -5.80 16.16 -14.68
C LEU A 99 -6.15 14.68 -14.72
N ARG A 100 -6.95 14.25 -13.76
CA ARG A 100 -7.63 12.95 -13.79
C ARG A 100 -9.00 13.10 -13.12
N ILE A 101 -10.05 12.65 -13.80
CA ILE A 101 -11.41 12.62 -13.24
C ILE A 101 -11.83 11.15 -13.11
N ALA A 102 -12.44 10.80 -11.98
CA ALA A 102 -12.96 9.47 -11.74
C ALA A 102 -14.10 9.17 -12.73
N PRO A 103 -14.14 7.95 -13.32
CA PRO A 103 -15.11 7.60 -14.35
C PRO A 103 -16.53 7.35 -13.82
N GLY A 104 -16.82 7.69 -12.56
CA GLY A 104 -18.09 7.37 -11.94
C GLY A 104 -18.42 8.27 -10.75
N PRO A 105 -19.66 8.18 -10.24
CA PRO A 105 -20.14 9.07 -9.20
C PRO A 105 -19.41 8.85 -7.87
N TYR A 106 -19.11 9.95 -7.20
CA TYR A 106 -18.53 9.97 -5.87
C TYR A 106 -19.62 10.00 -4.79
N ARG A 107 -19.57 9.00 -3.90
CA ARG A 107 -20.40 8.93 -2.69
C ARG A 107 -19.47 8.90 -1.48
N PRO A 108 -19.34 10.00 -0.71
CA PRO A 108 -18.53 9.99 0.49
C PRO A 108 -19.09 8.99 1.50
N ALA A 109 -18.20 8.35 2.27
CA ALA A 109 -18.62 7.48 3.36
C ALA A 109 -19.47 8.26 4.38
N ARG A 110 -20.61 7.68 4.78
CA ARG A 110 -21.51 8.26 5.82
C ARG A 110 -20.82 8.38 7.17
N LEU A 111 -19.91 7.47 7.49
CA LEU A 111 -19.09 7.46 8.69
C LEU A 111 -17.62 7.31 8.32
N ARG A 112 -16.81 8.31 8.66
CA ARG A 112 -15.35 8.24 8.55
C ARG A 112 -14.76 7.88 9.89
N VAL A 113 -14.33 6.63 10.03
CA VAL A 113 -13.46 6.25 11.14
C VAL A 113 -12.02 6.43 10.65
N PRO A 114 -11.22 7.31 11.28
CA PRO A 114 -9.82 7.50 10.91
C PRO A 114 -9.12 6.15 10.82
N PRO A 115 -8.31 5.88 9.78
CA PRO A 115 -7.64 4.59 9.61
C PRO A 115 -6.87 4.15 10.86
N GLY A 116 -6.21 5.10 11.55
CA GLY A 116 -5.53 4.86 12.82
C GLY A 116 -6.45 4.37 13.95
N VAL A 117 -7.69 4.85 14.02
CA VAL A 117 -8.68 4.42 15.03
C VAL A 117 -9.16 3.00 14.74
N ARG A 118 -9.49 2.67 13.49
CA ARG A 118 -9.87 1.29 13.11
C ARG A 118 -8.76 0.30 13.43
N ALA A 119 -7.52 0.65 13.07
CA ALA A 119 -6.35 -0.17 13.38
C ALA A 119 -6.16 -0.31 14.90
N ALA A 120 -6.29 0.77 15.67
CA ALA A 120 -6.17 0.75 17.13
C ALA A 120 -7.25 -0.11 17.81
N VAL A 121 -8.51 0.00 17.38
CA VAL A 121 -9.63 -0.81 17.91
C VAL A 121 -9.42 -2.28 17.59
N GLY A 122 -9.10 -2.61 16.33
CA GLY A 122 -8.81 -3.98 15.93
C GLY A 122 -7.62 -4.56 16.70
N TRP A 123 -6.58 -3.76 16.90
CA TRP A 123 -5.41 -4.15 17.70
C TRP A 123 -5.75 -4.38 19.17
N ALA A 124 -6.54 -3.48 19.78
CA ALA A 124 -6.98 -3.61 21.17
C ALA A 124 -7.83 -4.87 21.37
N LEU A 125 -8.77 -5.13 20.45
CA LEU A 125 -9.58 -6.34 20.47
C LEU A 125 -8.71 -7.59 20.35
N TRP A 126 -7.75 -7.60 19.42
CA TRP A 126 -6.82 -8.72 19.27
C TRP A 126 -5.99 -8.95 20.54
N CYS A 127 -5.46 -7.88 21.14
CA CYS A 127 -4.70 -7.97 22.40
C CYS A 127 -5.57 -8.51 23.54
N ALA A 128 -6.83 -8.07 23.65
CA ALA A 128 -7.76 -8.54 24.67
C ALA A 128 -8.09 -10.04 24.49
N LEU A 129 -8.41 -10.46 23.28
CA LEU A 129 -8.67 -11.87 22.96
C LEU A 129 -7.43 -12.74 23.23
N LEU A 130 -6.25 -12.25 22.85
CA LEU A 130 -4.99 -12.94 23.13
C LEU A 130 -4.75 -13.04 24.65
N ALA A 131 -4.94 -11.96 25.41
CA ALA A 131 -4.77 -11.96 26.86
C ALA A 131 -5.69 -12.97 27.56
N VAL A 132 -6.96 -13.06 27.14
CA VAL A 132 -7.91 -14.08 27.62
C VAL A 132 -7.38 -15.49 27.36
N ARG A 133 -6.79 -15.74 26.17
CA ARG A 133 -6.24 -17.05 25.82
C ARG A 133 -4.93 -17.36 26.55
N ILE A 134 -4.08 -16.37 26.79
CA ILE A 134 -2.90 -16.52 27.64
C ILE A 134 -3.34 -16.87 29.07
N ALA A 135 -4.34 -16.18 29.63
CA ALA A 135 -4.88 -16.48 30.94
C ALA A 135 -5.45 -17.90 31.03
N ALA A 136 -6.09 -18.40 29.96
CA ALA A 136 -6.58 -19.77 29.88
C ALA A 136 -5.47 -20.83 30.05
N CYS A 137 -4.24 -20.56 29.58
CA CYS A 137 -3.09 -21.43 29.85
C CYS A 137 -2.79 -21.53 31.36
N TRP A 138 -2.95 -20.43 32.10
CA TRP A 138 -2.70 -20.37 33.56
C TRP A 138 -3.84 -20.94 34.40
N SER A 139 -5.06 -21.02 33.85
CA SER A 139 -6.22 -21.59 34.53
C SER A 139 -6.62 -22.98 34.00
N ALA A 140 -5.82 -23.57 33.10
CA ALA A 140 -6.11 -24.88 32.52
C ALA A 140 -6.25 -25.94 33.63
N PRO A 141 -7.33 -26.75 33.62
CA PRO A 141 -7.60 -27.76 34.65
C PRO A 141 -6.89 -29.10 34.41
N SER A 142 -6.32 -29.29 33.21
CA SER A 142 -5.66 -30.53 32.80
C SER A 142 -4.56 -30.26 31.79
N VAL A 143 -3.68 -31.24 31.56
CA VAL A 143 -2.66 -31.18 30.51
C VAL A 143 -3.31 -31.02 29.13
N ALA A 144 -4.40 -31.74 28.84
CA ALA A 144 -5.14 -31.61 27.59
C ALA A 144 -5.71 -30.19 27.38
N GLY A 145 -6.31 -29.58 28.41
CA GLY A 145 -6.83 -28.21 28.35
C GLY A 145 -5.72 -27.15 28.24
N TRP A 146 -4.55 -27.42 28.80
CA TRP A 146 -3.36 -26.58 28.60
C TRP A 146 -2.89 -26.65 27.15
N CYS A 147 -2.77 -27.85 26.58
CA CYS A 147 -2.39 -28.06 25.18
C CYS A 147 -3.36 -27.34 24.23
N GLU A 148 -4.67 -27.45 24.44
CA GLU A 148 -5.68 -26.69 23.70
C GLU A 148 -5.37 -25.18 23.71
N SER A 149 -5.20 -24.62 24.91
CA SER A 149 -5.00 -23.18 25.09
C SER A 149 -3.72 -22.71 24.39
N VAL A 150 -2.63 -23.46 24.53
CA VAL A 150 -1.35 -23.15 23.88
C VAL A 150 -1.44 -23.26 22.36
N LEU A 151 -2.18 -24.24 21.82
CA LEU A 151 -2.40 -24.37 20.38
C LEU A 151 -3.20 -23.18 19.83
N ILE A 152 -4.25 -22.72 20.51
CA ILE A 152 -5.02 -21.56 20.10
C ILE A 152 -4.17 -20.29 20.15
N VAL A 153 -3.37 -20.11 21.21
CA VAL A 153 -2.40 -19.03 21.31
C VAL A 153 -1.43 -19.12 20.13
N GLY A 154 -0.82 -20.28 19.90
CA GLY A 154 0.10 -20.53 18.78
C GLY A 154 -0.50 -20.21 17.41
N ALA A 155 -1.75 -20.62 17.16
CA ALA A 155 -2.47 -20.30 15.94
C ALA A 155 -2.69 -18.78 15.78
N ALA A 156 -3.01 -18.06 16.88
CA ALA A 156 -3.15 -16.61 16.84
C ALA A 156 -1.82 -15.90 16.49
N TYR A 157 -0.69 -16.36 17.05
CA TYR A 157 0.64 -15.86 16.66
C TYR A 157 0.99 -16.20 15.22
N LEU A 158 0.68 -17.42 14.77
CA LEU A 158 0.92 -17.86 13.40
C LEU A 158 0.19 -16.95 12.39
N LEU A 159 -1.08 -16.64 12.65
CA LEU A 159 -1.86 -15.73 11.81
C LEU A 159 -1.33 -14.30 11.87
N LEU A 160 -0.92 -13.81 13.04
CA LEU A 160 -0.30 -12.49 13.17
C LEU A 160 1.01 -12.40 12.37
N GLU A 161 1.94 -13.31 12.60
CA GLU A 161 3.24 -13.37 11.92
C GLU A 161 3.10 -13.61 10.41
N GLY A 162 2.14 -14.46 10.05
CA GLY A 162 1.85 -14.88 8.68
C GLY A 162 1.19 -13.80 7.82
N LEU A 163 0.11 -13.21 8.33
CA LEU A 163 -0.76 -12.30 7.58
C LEU A 163 -0.38 -10.83 7.79
N LEU A 164 -0.11 -10.42 9.03
CA LEU A 164 0.10 -9.00 9.35
C LEU A 164 1.58 -8.61 9.25
N ALA A 165 2.50 -9.58 9.16
CA ALA A 165 3.94 -9.39 9.04
C ALA A 165 4.45 -8.35 10.07
N PRO A 166 4.45 -8.68 11.37
CA PRO A 166 4.66 -7.74 12.47
C PRO A 166 6.07 -7.16 12.53
N ALA A 167 6.99 -7.59 11.67
CA ALA A 167 8.16 -6.79 11.28
C ALA A 167 7.78 -5.35 10.92
N ARG A 168 6.56 -5.12 10.42
CA ARG A 168 6.00 -3.79 10.16
C ARG A 168 5.63 -3.04 11.43
N LEU A 169 5.24 -3.72 12.51
CA LEU A 169 4.77 -3.05 13.71
C LEU A 169 5.90 -2.28 14.42
N PRO A 170 5.57 -1.19 15.14
CA PRO A 170 6.50 -0.56 16.07
C PRO A 170 7.12 -1.58 17.02
N ARG A 171 8.40 -1.37 17.36
CA ARG A 171 9.18 -2.31 18.20
C ARG A 171 8.49 -2.67 19.50
N TRP A 172 7.90 -1.69 20.17
CA TRP A 172 7.23 -1.90 21.45
C TRP A 172 6.01 -2.82 21.30
N MET A 173 5.19 -2.66 20.25
CA MET A 173 4.04 -3.56 19.98
C MET A 173 4.52 -4.98 19.72
N ARG A 174 5.57 -5.16 18.92
CA ARG A 174 6.13 -6.48 18.66
C ARG A 174 6.67 -7.13 19.94
N ARG A 175 7.36 -6.36 20.81
CA ARG A 175 7.84 -6.88 22.10
C ARG A 175 6.72 -7.27 23.04
N THR A 176 5.61 -6.51 23.08
CA THR A 176 4.43 -6.87 23.88
C THR A 176 3.84 -8.20 23.41
N VAL A 177 3.77 -8.40 22.09
CA VAL A 177 3.34 -9.65 21.47
C VAL A 177 4.32 -10.78 21.84
N GLU A 178 5.62 -10.63 21.59
CA GLU A 178 6.63 -11.65 21.95
C GLU A 178 6.59 -12.02 23.45
N ALA A 179 6.42 -11.03 24.33
CA ALA A 179 6.31 -11.24 25.77
C ALA A 179 5.05 -12.07 26.14
N GLY A 180 3.92 -11.83 25.47
CA GLY A 180 2.70 -12.61 25.68
C GLY A 180 2.89 -14.11 25.40
N ALA A 181 3.66 -14.47 24.36
CA ALA A 181 3.97 -15.85 24.06
C ALA A 181 4.82 -16.49 25.17
N LEU A 182 5.81 -15.77 25.68
CA LEU A 182 6.63 -16.23 26.80
C LEU A 182 5.80 -16.42 28.08
N VAL A 183 4.85 -15.52 28.35
CA VAL A 183 3.93 -15.64 29.50
C VAL A 183 3.03 -16.87 29.35
N ALA A 184 2.53 -17.18 28.15
CA ALA A 184 1.78 -18.39 27.91
C ALA A 184 2.63 -19.64 28.16
N LEU A 185 3.85 -19.69 27.60
CA LEU A 185 4.75 -20.83 27.76
C LEU A 185 5.21 -21.03 29.21
N ALA A 186 5.42 -19.96 29.98
CA ALA A 186 5.79 -20.04 31.39
C ALA A 186 4.76 -20.79 32.25
N SER A 187 3.48 -20.83 31.83
CA SER A 187 2.45 -21.61 32.52
C SER A 187 2.72 -23.13 32.49
N ALA A 188 3.61 -23.61 31.61
CA ALA A 188 4.02 -25.01 31.51
C ALA A 188 4.62 -25.58 32.82
N TRP A 189 5.14 -24.72 33.70
CA TRP A 189 5.61 -25.12 35.03
C TRP A 189 4.54 -25.86 35.86
N ARG A 190 3.25 -25.61 35.59
CA ARG A 190 2.12 -26.27 36.27
C ARG A 190 1.88 -27.71 35.79
N LEU A 191 2.40 -28.11 34.63
CA LEU A 191 2.10 -29.40 33.99
C LEU A 191 2.31 -30.62 34.90
N PRO A 192 3.39 -30.72 35.71
CA PRO A 192 3.59 -31.86 36.61
C PRO A 192 2.49 -32.01 37.68
N GLN A 193 1.74 -30.95 37.96
CA GLN A 193 0.69 -30.90 38.99
C GLN A 193 -0.72 -31.10 38.42
N LEU A 194 -0.86 -31.13 37.09
CA LEU A 194 -2.17 -31.22 36.44
C LEU A 194 -2.54 -32.67 36.12
N PRO A 195 -3.82 -33.05 36.24
CA PRO A 195 -4.30 -34.31 35.69
C PRO A 195 -4.15 -34.29 34.17
N GLY A 196 -3.95 -35.46 33.55
CA GLY A 196 -3.79 -35.55 32.09
C GLY A 196 -4.98 -34.96 31.33
N GLY A 197 -6.20 -35.42 31.64
CA GLY A 197 -7.42 -35.09 30.89
C GLY A 197 -7.53 -35.87 29.58
N GLN A 198 -8.74 -35.95 29.02
CA GLN A 198 -8.96 -36.60 27.72
C GLN A 198 -8.96 -35.56 26.59
N PRO A 199 -8.47 -35.93 25.39
CA PRO A 199 -8.58 -35.08 24.21
C PRO A 199 -10.06 -34.84 23.88
N ASP A 200 -10.42 -33.59 23.67
CA ASP A 200 -11.78 -33.17 23.33
C ASP A 200 -11.84 -32.49 21.95
N LEU A 201 -13.04 -32.08 21.55
CA LEU A 201 -13.26 -31.37 20.29
C LEU A 201 -12.45 -30.06 20.21
N LYS A 202 -12.16 -29.41 21.34
CA LYS A 202 -11.43 -28.14 21.36
C LYS A 202 -9.95 -28.36 21.09
N LEU A 203 -9.36 -29.42 21.66
CA LEU A 203 -7.98 -29.81 21.35
C LEU A 203 -7.83 -30.13 19.85
N ALA A 204 -8.78 -30.89 19.28
CA ALA A 204 -8.82 -31.17 17.85
C ALA A 204 -8.96 -29.89 17.01
N ALA A 205 -9.82 -28.95 17.43
CA ALA A 205 -9.98 -27.65 16.78
C ALA A 205 -8.70 -26.81 16.85
N GLY A 206 -8.01 -26.79 17.99
CA GLY A 206 -6.72 -26.11 18.16
C GLY A 206 -5.65 -26.65 17.21
N LEU A 207 -5.53 -27.98 17.12
CA LEU A 207 -4.63 -28.64 16.16
C LEU A 207 -5.00 -28.30 14.71
N ALA A 208 -6.29 -28.37 14.37
CA ALA A 208 -6.77 -28.03 13.03
C ALA A 208 -6.48 -26.57 12.65
N LEU A 209 -6.61 -25.63 13.59
CA LEU A 209 -6.26 -24.22 13.37
C LEU A 209 -4.77 -24.02 13.10
N VAL A 210 -3.90 -24.69 13.87
CA VAL A 210 -2.45 -24.61 13.65
C VAL A 210 -2.07 -25.24 12.31
N ILE A 211 -2.51 -26.47 12.05
CA ILE A 211 -2.19 -27.20 10.81
C ILE A 211 -2.74 -26.45 9.60
N GLY A 212 -4.02 -26.04 9.66
CA GLY A 212 -4.67 -25.29 8.59
C GLY A 212 -4.01 -23.93 8.35
N GLY A 213 -3.62 -23.23 9.41
CA GLY A 213 -2.88 -21.98 9.32
C GLY A 213 -1.50 -22.15 8.67
N VAL A 214 -0.76 -23.20 9.06
CA VAL A 214 0.57 -23.49 8.47
C VAL A 214 0.41 -23.87 7.00
N ALA A 215 -0.52 -24.77 6.68
CA ALA A 215 -0.81 -25.18 5.32
C ALA A 215 -1.23 -23.99 4.44
N TYR A 216 -2.11 -23.12 4.95
CA TYR A 216 -2.52 -21.90 4.27
C TYR A 216 -1.34 -20.95 4.03
N LEU A 217 -0.50 -20.68 5.03
CA LEU A 217 0.65 -19.80 4.87
C LEU A 217 1.68 -20.40 3.92
N MET A 218 1.93 -21.71 3.98
CA MET A 218 2.79 -22.39 3.02
C MET A 218 2.25 -22.21 1.61
N TRP A 219 0.98 -22.54 1.37
CA TRP A 219 0.32 -22.38 0.07
C TRP A 219 0.37 -20.94 -0.44
N ALA A 220 0.04 -19.97 0.40
CA ALA A 220 0.03 -18.56 0.02
C ALA A 220 1.45 -18.01 -0.22
N ARG A 221 2.45 -18.44 0.57
CA ARG A 221 3.85 -17.99 0.42
C ARG A 221 4.57 -18.70 -0.72
N SER A 222 4.23 -19.94 -1.04
CA SER A 222 4.81 -20.71 -2.15
C SER A 222 4.12 -20.42 -3.48
N HIS A 223 3.09 -19.57 -3.49
CA HIS A 223 2.29 -19.29 -4.68
C HIS A 223 3.15 -18.74 -5.83
N ARG A 224 2.84 -19.23 -7.04
CA ARG A 224 3.36 -18.74 -8.32
C ARG A 224 2.18 -18.58 -9.26
N TRP A 225 2.21 -17.51 -10.06
CA TRP A 225 1.17 -17.17 -11.02
C TRP A 225 1.23 -18.04 -12.28
N GLY A 226 2.37 -18.68 -12.54
CA GLY A 226 2.57 -19.51 -13.73
C GLY A 226 2.90 -18.68 -14.97
N ALA A 227 3.22 -17.40 -14.79
CA ALA A 227 3.59 -16.47 -15.85
C ALA A 227 5.01 -15.94 -15.59
N PRO A 228 6.07 -16.67 -15.99
CA PRO A 228 7.43 -16.27 -15.68
C PRO A 228 7.91 -15.07 -16.53
N LEU A 229 8.81 -14.29 -15.96
CA LEU A 229 9.67 -13.36 -16.69
C LEU A 229 10.51 -14.07 -17.74
N SER A 230 10.85 -13.38 -18.83
CA SER A 230 11.80 -13.87 -19.84
C SER A 230 13.23 -13.99 -19.29
N ALA A 231 13.62 -13.09 -18.39
CA ALA A 231 14.91 -13.12 -17.69
C ALA A 231 14.77 -12.65 -16.23
N PRO A 232 15.62 -13.13 -15.29
CA PRO A 232 15.62 -12.61 -13.93
C PRO A 232 16.08 -11.15 -13.90
N LEU A 233 15.43 -10.34 -13.06
CA LEU A 233 15.77 -8.95 -12.83
C LEU A 233 16.94 -8.81 -11.83
N HIS A 234 17.55 -7.64 -11.76
CA HIS A 234 18.40 -7.24 -10.65
C HIS A 234 17.57 -6.59 -9.55
N PHE A 235 17.88 -6.88 -8.29
CA PHE A 235 17.16 -6.27 -7.18
C PHE A 235 17.45 -4.75 -7.15
N PRO A 236 16.41 -3.89 -7.17
CA PRO A 236 16.58 -2.48 -7.52
C PRO A 236 16.99 -1.58 -6.34
N LEU A 237 17.24 -2.15 -5.16
CA LEU A 237 17.60 -1.44 -3.91
C LEU A 237 18.91 -2.01 -3.33
N ARG A 238 19.77 -1.14 -2.78
CA ARG A 238 21.14 -1.50 -2.33
C ARG A 238 21.41 -1.09 -0.88
N ASP A 239 22.37 -1.76 -0.24
CA ASP A 239 22.91 -1.41 1.08
C ASP A 239 21.83 -1.37 2.18
N GLY A 240 21.01 -2.42 2.25
CA GLY A 240 19.82 -2.37 3.10
C GLY A 240 19.20 -3.71 3.46
N THR A 241 18.26 -3.63 4.38
CA THR A 241 17.38 -4.76 4.74
C THR A 241 15.96 -4.42 4.29
N TRP A 242 15.43 -5.23 3.38
CA TRP A 242 14.19 -4.97 2.66
C TRP A 242 13.16 -6.02 3.02
N LEU A 243 11.97 -5.58 3.42
CA LEU A 243 10.85 -6.43 3.76
C LEU A 243 9.81 -6.37 2.64
N ILE A 244 9.36 -7.55 2.21
CA ILE A 244 8.24 -7.63 1.28
C ILE A 244 6.93 -7.24 1.99
N ALA A 245 6.52 -6.03 1.67
CA ALA A 245 5.27 -5.30 1.87
C ALA A 245 4.00 -6.06 1.45
N GLN A 246 4.04 -6.50 0.21
CA GLN A 246 2.95 -7.19 -0.45
C GLN A 246 3.60 -8.14 -1.44
N GLY A 247 3.07 -9.35 -1.53
CA GLY A 247 3.65 -10.40 -2.37
C GLY A 247 3.17 -11.77 -1.94
N GLY A 248 3.38 -12.77 -2.80
CA GLY A 248 2.81 -14.10 -2.67
C GLY A 248 1.36 -14.15 -3.19
N GLY A 249 0.64 -15.18 -2.76
CA GLY A 249 -0.69 -15.50 -3.26
C GLY A 249 -1.84 -14.82 -2.52
N ARG A 250 -3.03 -15.39 -2.72
CA ARG A 250 -4.30 -14.87 -2.21
C ARG A 250 -4.29 -14.68 -0.69
N GLY A 251 -4.63 -13.47 -0.25
CA GLY A 251 -4.69 -13.06 1.16
C GLY A 251 -3.38 -12.47 1.70
N LEU A 252 -2.25 -12.65 1.00
CA LEU A 252 -0.96 -12.01 1.32
C LEU A 252 -0.60 -10.86 0.37
N ASN A 253 -1.13 -10.88 -0.84
CA ASN A 253 -0.97 -9.80 -1.81
C ASN A 253 -2.33 -9.17 -2.10
N HIS A 254 -2.43 -7.85 -2.13
CA HIS A 254 -3.71 -7.17 -2.41
C HIS A 254 -3.85 -6.82 -3.89
N HIS A 255 -2.74 -6.76 -4.62
CA HIS A 255 -2.67 -6.48 -6.06
C HIS A 255 -3.37 -7.54 -6.93
N LEU A 256 -3.78 -8.67 -6.36
CA LEU A 256 -4.54 -9.71 -7.07
C LEU A 256 -5.78 -9.18 -7.79
N ALA A 257 -6.36 -8.09 -7.29
CA ALA A 257 -7.56 -7.49 -7.86
C ALA A 257 -7.33 -6.91 -9.26
N GLN A 258 -6.09 -6.53 -9.60
CA GLN A 258 -5.69 -6.04 -10.91
C GLN A 258 -4.89 -7.14 -11.65
N PRO A 259 -5.39 -7.69 -12.78
CA PRO A 259 -4.72 -8.76 -13.52
C PRO A 259 -3.23 -8.49 -13.81
N GLU A 260 -2.90 -7.26 -14.15
CA GLU A 260 -1.57 -6.81 -14.51
C GLU A 260 -0.62 -6.67 -13.31
N GLN A 261 -1.17 -6.54 -12.10
CA GLN A 261 -0.39 -6.40 -10.86
C GLN A 261 -0.35 -7.66 -10.01
N ARG A 262 -0.87 -8.81 -10.46
CA ARG A 262 -0.92 -10.05 -9.63
C ARG A 262 0.45 -10.44 -9.05
N GLY A 263 1.51 -10.25 -9.83
CA GLY A 263 2.91 -10.49 -9.45
C GLY A 263 3.60 -9.33 -8.72
N ALA A 264 2.89 -8.25 -8.44
CA ALA A 264 3.45 -7.04 -7.86
C ALA A 264 3.94 -7.24 -6.43
N LEU A 265 5.01 -6.51 -6.13
CA LEU A 265 5.60 -6.42 -4.81
C LEU A 265 5.56 -4.98 -4.34
N ASP A 266 5.13 -4.81 -3.09
CA ASP A 266 5.49 -3.61 -2.33
C ASP A 266 6.68 -3.98 -1.46
N ILE A 267 7.71 -3.14 -1.45
CA ILE A 267 8.93 -3.36 -0.71
C ILE A 267 9.14 -2.17 0.21
N VAL A 268 9.42 -2.44 1.49
CA VAL A 268 9.73 -1.43 2.51
C VAL A 268 11.09 -1.70 3.14
N ALA A 269 11.72 -0.68 3.70
CA ALA A 269 12.96 -0.84 4.45
C ALA A 269 12.67 -1.25 5.90
N ALA A 270 13.48 -2.17 6.43
CA ALA A 270 13.43 -2.61 7.81
C ALA A 270 14.75 -2.25 8.52
N GLY A 271 14.69 -1.56 9.66
CA GLY A 271 15.88 -1.30 10.47
C GLY A 271 16.38 -2.55 11.21
N SER A 272 17.50 -2.41 11.94
CA SER A 272 18.16 -3.48 12.72
C SER A 272 17.30 -4.26 13.73
N ARG A 273 16.04 -3.84 13.95
CA ARG A 273 15.06 -4.60 14.74
C ARG A 273 13.69 -4.61 14.05
N GLY A 274 13.63 -4.68 12.73
CA GLY A 274 12.40 -4.75 11.91
C GLY A 274 11.67 -3.43 11.67
N ALA A 275 11.81 -2.43 12.54
CA ALA A 275 11.05 -1.18 12.45
C ALA A 275 11.17 -0.48 11.09
N ARG A 276 10.01 -0.19 10.46
CA ARG A 276 9.91 0.55 9.19
C ARG A 276 9.95 2.08 9.34
N LEU A 277 9.58 2.58 10.52
CA LEU A 277 9.55 4.00 10.85
C LEU A 277 10.74 4.44 11.71
N ARG A 278 11.15 5.69 11.54
CA ARG A 278 12.06 6.46 12.42
C ARG A 278 11.23 7.28 13.43
N GLY A 279 10.10 7.85 13.02
CA GLY A 279 9.09 8.47 13.91
C GLY A 279 8.18 9.49 13.21
N GLY A 280 6.93 9.65 13.67
CA GLY A 280 5.97 10.61 13.11
C GLY A 280 5.23 10.13 11.83
N PRO A 281 4.18 10.84 11.38
CA PRO A 281 3.34 10.44 10.26
C PRO A 281 3.73 11.10 8.92
N ARG A 282 5.01 11.48 8.75
CA ARG A 282 5.49 12.14 7.52
C ARG A 282 6.19 11.13 6.60
N PRO A 283 6.25 11.34 5.28
CA PRO A 283 6.95 10.43 4.37
C PRO A 283 8.40 10.16 4.77
N ASP A 284 9.16 11.21 5.10
CA ASP A 284 10.57 11.16 5.52
C ASP A 284 10.83 10.38 6.82
N ALA A 285 9.77 10.12 7.61
CA ALA A 285 9.83 9.24 8.77
C ALA A 285 10.07 7.77 8.39
N TYR A 286 9.68 7.36 7.19
CA TYR A 286 9.79 5.98 6.75
C TYR A 286 11.19 5.71 6.24
N ARG A 287 11.77 4.60 6.67
CA ARG A 287 13.19 4.29 6.39
C ARG A 287 13.50 4.14 4.90
N ILE A 288 12.51 3.78 4.09
CA ILE A 288 12.67 3.61 2.65
C ILE A 288 12.54 4.91 1.89
N HIS A 289 11.89 5.93 2.45
CA HIS A 289 11.77 7.22 1.78
C HIS A 289 13.18 7.79 1.52
N GLY A 290 13.44 8.21 0.28
CA GLY A 290 14.75 8.65 -0.18
C GLY A 290 15.73 7.52 -0.52
N ALA A 291 15.34 6.24 -0.43
CA ALA A 291 16.20 5.14 -0.87
C ALA A 291 16.42 5.21 -2.39
N LYS A 292 17.68 5.16 -2.83
CA LYS A 292 18.03 5.17 -4.25
C LYS A 292 17.46 3.94 -4.96
N LEU A 293 16.80 4.19 -6.08
CA LEU A 293 16.21 3.18 -6.93
C LEU A 293 17.04 3.01 -8.20
N TYR A 294 17.42 1.77 -8.48
CA TYR A 294 18.23 1.43 -9.64
C TYR A 294 17.45 0.60 -10.65
N ALA A 295 17.78 0.76 -11.94
CA ALA A 295 17.17 -0.01 -13.02
C ALA A 295 17.36 -1.51 -12.79
N PRO A 296 16.27 -2.29 -12.70
CA PRO A 296 16.35 -3.74 -12.47
C PRO A 296 16.72 -4.52 -13.74
N CYS A 297 16.69 -3.88 -14.90
CA CYS A 297 16.97 -4.47 -16.20
C CYS A 297 17.46 -3.39 -17.17
N ASP A 298 18.03 -3.85 -18.28
CA ASP A 298 18.23 -3.02 -19.47
C ASP A 298 16.89 -2.87 -20.21
N GLY A 299 16.69 -1.72 -20.87
CA GLY A 299 15.50 -1.52 -21.69
C GLY A 299 15.28 -0.07 -22.12
N HIS A 300 14.11 0.17 -22.68
CA HIS A 300 13.65 1.51 -23.07
C HIS A 300 12.59 2.01 -22.09
N VAL A 301 12.71 3.25 -21.66
CA VAL A 301 11.71 3.89 -20.81
C VAL A 301 10.49 4.22 -21.66
N VAL A 302 9.40 3.49 -21.45
CA VAL A 302 8.13 3.70 -22.17
C VAL A 302 7.19 4.66 -21.46
N SER A 303 7.44 4.92 -20.17
CA SER A 303 6.76 5.97 -19.41
C SER A 303 7.64 6.39 -18.24
N ALA A 304 7.86 7.70 -18.09
CA ALA A 304 8.40 8.29 -16.88
C ALA A 304 7.54 9.48 -16.49
N ALA A 305 7.28 9.62 -15.19
CA ALA A 305 6.59 10.79 -14.66
C ALA A 305 7.22 11.26 -13.35
N ASP A 306 7.29 12.58 -13.19
CA ASP A 306 7.77 13.26 -12.00
C ASP A 306 6.87 14.46 -11.66
N GLY A 307 7.01 15.02 -10.46
CA GLY A 307 6.30 16.20 -10.00
C GLY A 307 4.99 15.93 -9.24
N TYR A 308 4.56 14.67 -9.13
CA TYR A 308 3.47 14.30 -8.23
C TYR A 308 3.94 14.40 -6.77
N ALA A 309 3.26 15.21 -5.97
CA ALA A 309 3.56 15.36 -4.57
C ALA A 309 3.43 14.03 -3.81
N ASP A 310 4.18 13.88 -2.72
CA ASP A 310 3.99 12.75 -1.81
C ASP A 310 2.67 12.89 -1.05
N GLN A 311 1.90 11.81 -0.95
CA GLN A 311 0.73 11.75 -0.08
C GLN A 311 1.14 11.83 1.39
N ILE A 312 0.20 12.27 2.22
CA ILE A 312 0.31 12.13 3.67
C ILE A 312 0.09 10.65 4.01
N PRO A 313 1.08 9.96 4.64
CA PRO A 313 0.93 8.57 5.02
C PRO A 313 -0.33 8.31 5.85
N GLY A 314 -1.02 7.20 5.55
CA GLY A 314 -2.28 6.82 6.20
C GLY A 314 -3.53 7.54 5.68
N THR A 315 -3.38 8.47 4.72
CA THR A 315 -4.52 8.99 3.94
C THR A 315 -4.58 8.27 2.59
N ILE A 316 -5.78 8.16 2.01
CA ILE A 316 -5.98 7.64 0.66
C ILE A 316 -6.75 8.70 -0.09
N ARG A 317 -6.05 9.57 -0.80
CA ARG A 317 -6.66 10.53 -1.72
C ARG A 317 -6.65 9.97 -3.14
N TYR A 318 -7.62 10.39 -3.92
CA TYR A 318 -7.75 10.06 -5.33
C TYR A 318 -6.61 10.72 -6.10
N GLU A 319 -5.66 9.90 -6.51
CA GLU A 319 -4.45 10.31 -7.23
C GLU A 319 -4.18 9.35 -8.39
N PRO A 320 -3.29 9.70 -9.34
CA PRO A 320 -2.82 8.77 -10.35
C PRO A 320 -2.26 7.49 -9.71
N PRO A 321 -2.65 6.29 -10.18
CA PRO A 321 -2.32 5.03 -9.49
C PRO A 321 -0.84 4.85 -9.18
N TYR A 322 0.04 5.21 -10.12
CA TYR A 322 1.49 5.00 -10.00
C TYR A 322 2.28 6.22 -9.48
N GLY A 323 1.66 7.40 -9.40
CA GLY A 323 2.36 8.63 -9.03
C GLY A 323 3.57 8.90 -9.92
N ASN A 324 4.68 9.34 -9.32
CA ASN A 324 5.96 9.39 -10.00
C ASN A 324 6.46 7.97 -10.25
N HIS A 325 6.90 7.67 -11.46
CA HIS A 325 7.19 6.30 -11.89
C HIS A 325 8.18 6.23 -13.03
N VAL A 326 8.73 5.03 -13.24
CA VAL A 326 9.52 4.66 -14.42
C VAL A 326 9.08 3.27 -14.88
N PHE A 327 8.63 3.16 -16.14
CA PHE A 327 8.25 1.91 -16.79
C PHE A 327 9.27 1.60 -17.88
N ILE A 328 9.83 0.39 -17.84
CA ILE A 328 10.92 -0.06 -18.70
C ILE A 328 10.42 -1.23 -19.54
N ASP A 329 10.45 -1.09 -20.85
CA ASP A 329 10.23 -2.18 -21.79
C ASP A 329 11.56 -2.91 -22.05
N THR A 330 11.57 -4.20 -21.72
CA THR A 330 12.72 -5.10 -21.95
C THR A 330 12.76 -5.65 -23.39
N GLY A 331 11.73 -5.37 -24.19
CA GLY A 331 11.43 -5.99 -25.48
C GLY A 331 10.60 -7.27 -25.35
N SER A 332 10.39 -7.77 -24.13
CA SER A 332 9.55 -8.96 -23.84
C SER A 332 8.46 -8.69 -22.82
N GLU A 333 8.70 -7.79 -21.87
CA GLU A 333 7.75 -7.40 -20.83
C GLU A 333 8.01 -5.96 -20.40
N VAL A 334 7.01 -5.35 -19.76
CA VAL A 334 7.13 -4.01 -19.17
C VAL A 334 7.31 -4.13 -17.67
N VAL A 335 8.46 -3.68 -17.16
CA VAL A 335 8.75 -3.58 -15.73
C VAL A 335 8.32 -2.20 -15.23
N LYS A 336 7.42 -2.15 -14.25
CA LYS A 336 6.86 -0.92 -13.70
C LYS A 336 7.36 -0.67 -12.29
N LEU A 337 7.95 0.50 -12.06
CA LEU A 337 8.41 0.97 -10.76
C LEU A 337 7.69 2.28 -10.42
N ALA A 338 7.07 2.35 -9.24
CA ALA A 338 6.14 3.43 -8.91
C ALA A 338 6.33 4.00 -7.50
N HIS A 339 5.58 5.07 -7.21
CA HIS A 339 5.59 5.82 -5.95
C HIS A 339 6.94 6.49 -5.67
N LEU A 340 7.60 7.00 -6.71
CA LEU A 340 8.89 7.69 -6.57
C LEU A 340 8.73 9.06 -5.91
N ARG A 341 9.82 9.54 -5.32
CA ARG A 341 9.85 10.83 -4.63
C ARG A 341 9.78 11.97 -5.66
N PRO A 342 8.95 13.00 -5.44
CA PRO A 342 8.90 14.15 -6.34
C PRO A 342 10.25 14.82 -6.52
N GLY A 343 10.58 15.15 -7.77
CA GLY A 343 11.82 15.79 -8.19
C GLY A 343 13.03 14.85 -8.20
N SER A 344 12.82 13.53 -8.11
CA SER A 344 13.91 12.55 -8.07
C SER A 344 14.07 11.74 -9.34
N VAL A 345 13.10 11.74 -10.26
CA VAL A 345 13.16 10.86 -11.44
C VAL A 345 14.23 11.40 -12.40
N THR A 346 15.21 10.55 -12.75
CA THR A 346 16.41 10.96 -13.49
C THR A 346 16.38 10.61 -14.97
N VAL A 347 15.25 10.10 -15.48
CA VAL A 347 15.07 9.62 -16.85
C VAL A 347 13.77 10.16 -17.43
N SER A 348 13.69 10.22 -18.76
CA SER A 348 12.53 10.63 -19.52
C SER A 348 12.01 9.48 -20.40
N THR A 349 10.74 9.56 -20.80
CA THR A 349 10.19 8.66 -21.81
C THR A 349 11.03 8.71 -23.09
N GLY A 350 11.40 7.54 -23.63
CA GLY A 350 12.28 7.39 -24.79
C GLY A 350 13.72 7.05 -24.43
N ASP A 351 14.17 7.32 -23.20
CA ASP A 351 15.53 7.02 -22.77
C ASP A 351 15.82 5.52 -22.80
N ARG A 352 17.07 5.16 -23.13
CA ARG A 352 17.57 3.80 -22.92
C ARG A 352 18.25 3.75 -21.56
N VAL A 353 17.93 2.73 -20.76
CA VAL A 353 18.50 2.53 -19.43
C VAL A 353 19.29 1.22 -19.38
N HIS A 354 20.33 1.21 -18.56
CA HIS A 354 21.12 0.03 -18.27
C HIS A 354 20.91 -0.43 -16.83
N THR A 355 20.97 -1.74 -16.62
CA THR A 355 20.86 -2.38 -15.31
C THR A 355 21.80 -1.70 -14.31
N GLY A 356 21.25 -1.28 -13.18
CA GLY A 356 22.01 -0.60 -12.13
C GLY A 356 22.19 0.92 -12.33
N GLN A 357 21.65 1.51 -13.40
CA GLN A 357 21.52 2.96 -13.55
C GLN A 357 20.56 3.53 -12.50
N LEU A 358 20.88 4.69 -11.94
CA LEU A 358 19.97 5.39 -11.03
C LEU A 358 18.73 5.86 -11.81
N LEU A 359 17.54 5.61 -11.26
CA LEU A 359 16.26 6.04 -11.82
C LEU A 359 15.59 7.12 -10.98
N GLY A 360 15.91 7.17 -9.69
CA GLY A 360 15.41 8.16 -8.75
C GLY A 360 15.43 7.65 -7.32
N GLU A 361 14.50 8.12 -6.50
CA GLU A 361 14.39 7.75 -5.09
C GLU A 361 12.97 7.26 -4.76
N VAL A 362 12.86 6.32 -3.83
CA VAL A 362 11.56 5.85 -3.33
C VAL A 362 10.87 6.96 -2.55
N GLY A 363 9.60 7.21 -2.86
CA GLY A 363 8.78 8.25 -2.24
C GLY A 363 7.46 7.73 -1.72
N ASN A 364 6.41 8.53 -1.87
CA ASN A 364 5.04 8.24 -1.46
C ASN A 364 4.00 8.95 -2.35
N SER A 365 4.30 9.15 -3.63
CA SER A 365 3.40 9.79 -4.60
C SER A 365 2.38 8.80 -5.18
N GLY A 366 1.24 9.30 -5.66
CA GLY A 366 0.21 8.47 -6.29
C GLY A 366 -0.59 7.65 -5.28
N ASN A 367 -1.29 6.61 -5.73
CA ASN A 367 -2.20 5.84 -4.86
C ASN A 367 -1.47 4.91 -3.88
N THR A 368 -0.94 5.47 -2.79
CA THR A 368 -0.17 4.78 -1.76
C THR A 368 -0.67 5.09 -0.36
N THR A 369 -0.48 4.15 0.56
CA THR A 369 -0.84 4.31 1.99
C THR A 369 0.37 4.64 2.87
N GLU A 370 1.57 4.30 2.43
CA GLU A 370 2.83 4.57 3.13
C GLU A 370 4.01 4.48 2.16
N PRO A 371 5.16 5.15 2.42
CA PRO A 371 6.32 5.07 1.56
C PRO A 371 6.79 3.63 1.35
N HIS A 372 6.84 3.19 0.09
CA HIS A 372 7.28 1.87 -0.35
C HIS A 372 7.69 1.92 -1.83
N LEU A 373 8.51 0.96 -2.25
CA LEU A 373 8.71 0.69 -3.68
C LEU A 373 7.63 -0.28 -4.13
N HIS A 374 6.78 0.14 -5.06
CA HIS A 374 5.96 -0.79 -5.83
C HIS A 374 6.72 -1.21 -7.09
N ILE A 375 6.84 -2.51 -7.31
CA ILE A 375 7.43 -3.09 -8.52
C ILE A 375 6.59 -4.27 -9.04
N HIS A 376 6.30 -4.28 -10.33
CA HIS A 376 5.79 -5.45 -11.02
C HIS A 376 6.31 -5.52 -12.45
N ALA A 377 6.06 -6.64 -13.11
CA ALA A 377 6.26 -6.78 -14.54
C ALA A 377 4.98 -7.35 -15.15
N GLU A 378 4.65 -6.93 -16.36
CA GLU A 378 3.48 -7.41 -17.08
C GLU A 378 3.83 -7.73 -18.54
N ARG A 379 3.09 -8.68 -19.12
CA ARG A 379 3.05 -8.95 -20.55
C ARG A 379 1.59 -9.17 -20.93
N ASP A 380 1.13 -8.46 -21.96
CA ASP A 380 -0.24 -8.54 -22.47
C ASP A 380 -1.32 -8.32 -21.39
N GLY A 381 -1.07 -7.38 -20.47
CA GLY A 381 -1.97 -7.05 -19.36
C GLY A 381 -2.03 -8.10 -18.24
N LEU A 382 -1.11 -9.06 -18.23
CA LEU A 382 -1.01 -10.10 -17.18
C LEU A 382 0.27 -9.91 -16.37
N GLY A 383 0.13 -9.84 -15.04
CA GLY A 383 1.25 -9.72 -14.13
C GLY A 383 2.11 -10.99 -14.07
N LEU A 384 3.42 -10.81 -14.03
CA LEU A 384 4.43 -11.87 -14.12
C LEU A 384 5.03 -12.23 -12.74
N ASP A 385 5.46 -13.48 -12.60
CA ASP A 385 6.21 -13.98 -11.46
C ASP A 385 7.61 -13.33 -11.41
N LEU A 386 7.77 -12.30 -10.59
CA LEU A 386 9.06 -11.66 -10.39
C LEU A 386 10.11 -12.63 -9.85
N ARG A 387 11.32 -12.52 -10.39
CA ARG A 387 12.53 -13.23 -9.96
C ARG A 387 13.70 -12.27 -10.02
N PHE A 388 14.57 -12.35 -9.03
CA PHE A 388 15.78 -11.53 -8.98
C PHE A 388 17.03 -12.41 -8.99
N THR A 389 18.05 -12.00 -9.73
CA THR A 389 19.37 -12.65 -9.77
C THR A 389 19.94 -12.75 -8.36
N GLY A 390 20.38 -13.95 -7.97
CA GLY A 390 20.93 -14.21 -6.63
C GLY A 390 19.88 -14.35 -5.51
N ILE A 391 18.59 -14.15 -5.79
CA ILE A 391 17.51 -14.30 -4.79
C ILE A 391 16.68 -15.54 -5.12
N THR A 392 16.90 -16.61 -4.35
CA THR A 392 16.21 -17.90 -4.53
C THR A 392 14.86 -17.95 -3.81
N GLY A 393 13.94 -18.85 -4.19
CA GLY A 393 12.64 -19.00 -3.53
C GLY A 393 11.61 -17.90 -3.86
N THR A 394 10.43 -17.94 -3.24
CA THR A 394 9.29 -17.06 -3.58
C THR A 394 9.34 -15.71 -2.87
N LEU A 395 8.83 -14.68 -3.55
CA LEU A 395 8.75 -13.31 -3.03
C LEU A 395 7.38 -13.10 -2.40
N HIS A 396 7.31 -13.24 -1.08
CA HIS A 396 6.05 -13.25 -0.33
C HIS A 396 6.05 -12.31 0.87
N ARG A 397 4.87 -11.89 1.30
CA ARG A 397 4.68 -11.03 2.48
C ARG A 397 5.45 -11.56 3.70
N GLY A 398 6.30 -10.71 4.28
CA GLY A 398 7.11 -11.06 5.46
C GLY A 398 8.52 -11.55 5.14
N ARG A 399 8.82 -11.85 3.88
CA ARG A 399 10.18 -12.20 3.46
C ARG A 399 11.11 -10.99 3.58
N THR A 400 12.29 -11.20 4.18
CA THR A 400 13.35 -10.20 4.30
C THR A 400 14.48 -10.51 3.33
N LEU A 401 14.97 -9.48 2.64
CA LEU A 401 16.08 -9.51 1.70
C LEU A 401 17.18 -8.59 2.23
N ARG A 402 18.45 -8.97 2.07
CA ARG A 402 19.60 -8.13 2.43
C ARG A 402 20.44 -7.92 1.19
N THR A 403 20.82 -6.67 0.94
CA THR A 403 21.69 -6.30 -0.18
C THR A 403 22.86 -5.48 0.27
#